data_AF-A0A835YWG3-F1
#
_entry.id   AF-A0A835YWG3-F1
#
_cell.length_a   1.000
_cell.length_b   1.000
_cell.length_c   1.000
_cell.angle_alpha   90.00
_cell.angle_beta   90.00
_cell.angle_gamma   90.00
#
_symmetry.space_group_name_H-M   'P 1'
#
loop_
_entity.id
_entity.type
_entity.pdbx_description
1 polymer ?
#
loop_
_entity_poly.entity_id
_entity_poly.type
_entity_poly.pdbx_seq_one_letter_code
_entity_poly.pdbx_strand_id
1 'polypeptide(L)'
;MSMYVRLKRKSTTIFLHVEPSDNFQSIKQRAAPLLKTEPGQIGLFTSEDKARELVDLATVGDQEILNDQVLYMVLRKGGDSYEDVEIPMYTEYGGDEKEGR
;
A
#
# COMPACT_ATOMS: atom_id res chain seq x y z
N MET A 1 -16.99 -1.12 12.57
CA MET A 1 -15.68 -1.28 13.24
C MET A 1 -14.69 -0.45 12.45
N SER A 2 -13.97 0.45 13.11
CA SER A 2 -12.92 1.25 12.48
C SER A 2 -11.67 0.40 12.30
N MET A 3 -11.19 0.27 11.06
CA MET A 3 -9.95 -0.43 10.74
C MET A 3 -8.95 0.55 10.13
N TYR A 4 -7.69 0.15 10.07
CA TYR A 4 -6.67 0.92 9.39
C TYR A 4 -5.84 0.01 8.49
N VAL A 5 -5.38 0.56 7.38
CA VAL A 5 -4.50 -0.13 6.42
C VAL A 5 -3.21 0.66 6.25
N ARG A 6 -2.14 -0.05 5.93
CA ARG A 6 -0.83 0.54 5.67
C ARG A 6 -0.58 0.53 4.18
N LEU A 7 -0.69 1.69 3.56
CA LEU A 7 -0.34 1.83 2.16
C LEU A 7 1.16 2.06 2.04
N LYS A 8 1.90 1.11 1.46
CA LYS A 8 3.35 1.21 1.28
C LYS A 8 3.74 1.42 -0.17
N ARG A 9 4.69 2.34 -0.39
CA ARG A 9 5.33 2.59 -1.68
C ARG A 9 6.74 3.12 -1.45
N LYS A 10 7.79 2.43 -1.91
CA LYS A 10 9.18 2.87 -1.70
C LYS A 10 9.41 3.13 -0.21
N SER A 11 10.00 4.26 0.12
CA SER A 11 10.21 4.72 1.50
C SER A 11 8.99 5.43 2.10
N THR A 12 7.82 5.41 1.45
CA THR A 12 6.58 6.05 1.94
C THR A 12 5.64 5.00 2.53
N THR A 13 5.19 5.22 3.77
CA THR A 13 4.10 4.44 4.39
C THR A 13 3.01 5.40 4.86
N ILE A 14 1.78 5.19 4.39
CA ILE A 14 0.61 5.98 4.76
C ILE A 14 -0.33 5.10 5.57
N PHE A 15 -0.73 5.58 6.74
CA PHE A 15 -1.75 4.94 7.55
C PHE A 15 -3.11 5.56 7.21
N LEU A 16 -4.00 4.76 6.65
CA LEU A 16 -5.34 5.22 6.27
C LEU A 16 -6.40 4.49 7.08
N HIS A 17 -7.32 5.26 7.65
CA HIS A 17 -8.53 4.71 8.25
C HIS A 17 -9.50 4.26 7.16
N VAL A 18 -10.05 3.06 7.32
CA VAL A 18 -10.97 2.44 6.39
C VAL A 18 -12.10 1.72 7.11
N GLU A 19 -13.25 1.68 6.46
CA GLU A 19 -14.40 0.88 6.84
C GLU A 19 -14.62 -0.26 5.82
N PRO A 20 -15.25 -1.37 6.20
CA PRO A 20 -15.53 -2.46 5.26
C PRO A 20 -16.40 -2.04 4.06
N SER A 21 -17.15 -0.94 4.21
CA SER A 21 -17.96 -0.34 3.15
C SER A 21 -17.20 0.64 2.25
N ASP A 22 -15.97 1.05 2.61
CA ASP A 22 -15.14 1.90 1.75
C ASP A 22 -14.72 1.09 0.51
N ASN A 23 -14.73 1.77 -0.64
CA ASN A 23 -14.20 1.25 -1.89
C ASN A 23 -12.76 1.70 -2.14
N PHE A 24 -12.03 0.95 -2.96
CA PHE A 24 -10.64 1.29 -3.26
C PHE A 24 -10.49 2.59 -4.03
N GLN A 25 -11.51 3.01 -4.80
CA GLN A 25 -11.53 4.32 -5.43
C GLN A 25 -11.40 5.46 -4.40
N SER A 26 -12.17 5.39 -3.31
CA SER A 26 -12.16 6.39 -2.24
C SER A 26 -10.83 6.39 -1.49
N ILE A 27 -10.25 5.20 -1.27
CA ILE A 27 -8.91 5.05 -0.67
C ILE A 27 -7.86 5.73 -1.54
N LYS A 28 -7.87 5.49 -2.86
CA LYS A 28 -6.95 6.14 -3.81
C LYS A 28 -7.14 7.66 -3.83
N GLN A 29 -8.38 8.15 -3.80
CA GLN A 29 -8.67 9.58 -3.72
C GLN A 29 -8.11 10.25 -2.46
N ARG A 30 -8.16 9.56 -1.31
CA ARG A 30 -7.56 10.05 -0.05
C ARG A 30 -6.03 9.99 -0.08
N ALA A 31 -5.44 8.99 -0.74
CA ALA A 31 -3.99 8.83 -0.86
C ALA A 31 -3.33 9.76 -1.90
N ALA A 32 -4.04 10.07 -2.99
CA ALA A 32 -3.60 10.93 -4.10
C ALA A 32 -2.96 12.26 -3.68
N PRO A 33 -3.60 13.10 -2.83
CA PRO A 33 -3.01 14.37 -2.40
C PRO A 33 -1.73 14.19 -1.58
N LEU A 34 -1.60 13.09 -0.83
CA LEU A 34 -0.41 12.78 -0.04
C LEU A 34 0.80 12.43 -0.91
N LEU A 35 0.54 11.78 -2.04
CA LEU A 35 1.55 11.38 -3.03
C LEU A 35 1.78 12.44 -4.13
N LYS A 36 1.00 13.54 -4.13
CA LYS A 36 1.01 14.58 -5.16
C LYS A 36 0.82 14.00 -6.57
N THR A 37 -0.10 13.05 -6.71
CA THR A 37 -0.41 12.34 -7.96
C THR A 37 -1.92 12.25 -8.17
N GLU A 38 -2.38 11.88 -9.35
CA GLU A 38 -3.80 11.71 -9.64
C GLU A 38 -4.28 10.33 -9.17
N PRO A 39 -5.51 10.20 -8.63
CA PRO A 39 -6.02 8.92 -8.14
C PRO A 39 -6.06 7.82 -9.22
N GLY A 40 -6.30 8.19 -10.48
CA GLY A 40 -6.29 7.26 -11.62
C GLY A 40 -4.89 6.75 -12.00
N GLN A 41 -3.83 7.36 -11.47
CA GLN A 41 -2.46 6.90 -11.65
C GLN A 41 -2.04 5.92 -10.55
N ILE A 42 -2.87 5.68 -9.54
CA ILE A 42 -2.54 4.85 -8.37
C ILE A 42 -3.10 3.45 -8.56
N GLY A 43 -2.22 2.46 -8.56
CA GLY A 43 -2.55 1.05 -8.43
C GLY A 43 -2.41 0.60 -6.97
N LEU A 44 -3.35 -0.24 -6.51
CA LEU A 44 -3.35 -0.84 -5.19
C LEU A 44 -3.31 -2.37 -5.32
N PHE A 45 -2.48 -3.01 -4.52
CA PHE A 45 -2.27 -4.46 -4.57
C PHE A 45 -2.18 -5.03 -3.16
N THR A 46 -2.62 -6.28 -2.97
CA THR A 46 -2.50 -6.97 -1.67
C THR A 46 -1.14 -7.64 -1.46
N SER A 47 -0.31 -7.71 -2.51
CA SER A 47 0.94 -8.46 -2.54
C SER A 47 2.01 -7.72 -3.36
N GLU A 48 3.29 -7.92 -3.03
CA GLU A 48 4.42 -7.29 -3.74
C GLU A 48 4.50 -7.68 -5.20
N ASP A 49 4.19 -8.93 -5.53
CA ASP A 49 4.21 -9.46 -6.89
C ASP A 49 3.13 -8.88 -7.81
N LYS A 50 2.34 -7.91 -7.34
CA LYS A 50 1.17 -7.33 -8.04
C LYS A 50 0.17 -8.41 -8.51
N ALA A 51 0.17 -9.58 -7.87
CA ALA A 51 -0.62 -10.74 -8.28
C ALA A 51 -2.14 -10.51 -8.14
N ARG A 52 -2.55 -9.67 -7.18
CA ARG A 52 -3.95 -9.33 -6.93
C ARG A 52 -4.10 -7.82 -6.86
N GLU A 53 -4.59 -7.26 -7.96
CA GLU A 53 -4.96 -5.85 -8.07
C GLU A 53 -6.30 -5.59 -7.36
N LEU A 54 -6.35 -4.50 -6.61
CA LEU A 54 -7.55 -4.02 -5.93
C LEU A 54 -8.28 -3.03 -6.85
N VAL A 55 -9.35 -3.53 -7.45
CA VAL A 55 -10.18 -2.79 -8.42
C VAL A 55 -11.00 -1.72 -7.71
N ASP A 56 -11.19 -0.57 -8.36
CA ASP A 56 -11.85 0.61 -7.78
C ASP A 56 -13.27 0.37 -7.24
N LEU A 57 -14.01 -0.53 -7.89
CA LEU A 57 -15.39 -0.91 -7.50
C LEU A 57 -15.44 -1.90 -6.33
N ALA A 58 -14.34 -2.58 -6.02
CA ALA A 58 -14.29 -3.51 -4.89
C ALA A 58 -14.23 -2.73 -3.57
N THR A 59 -14.74 -3.36 -2.52
CA THR A 59 -14.73 -2.79 -1.17
C THR A 59 -13.68 -3.49 -0.30
N VAL A 60 -13.29 -2.83 0.78
CA VAL A 60 -12.38 -3.37 1.79
C VAL A 60 -12.92 -4.69 2.34
N GLY A 61 -14.24 -4.79 2.58
CA GLY A 61 -14.90 -6.01 3.04
C GLY A 61 -14.92 -7.12 1.98
N ASP A 62 -15.19 -6.79 0.72
CA ASP A 62 -15.23 -7.76 -0.39
C ASP A 62 -13.87 -8.43 -0.63
N GLN A 63 -12.78 -7.68 -0.45
CA GLN A 63 -11.41 -8.20 -0.58
C GLN A 63 -10.85 -8.79 0.71
N GLU A 64 -11.67 -8.91 1.77
CA GLU A 64 -11.29 -9.46 3.07
C GLU A 64 -10.05 -8.80 3.68
N ILE A 65 -9.92 -7.48 3.49
CA ILE A 65 -8.78 -6.73 3.99
C ILE A 65 -8.81 -6.72 5.52
N LEU A 66 -7.70 -7.14 6.13
CA LEU A 66 -7.57 -7.21 7.57
C LEU A 66 -7.12 -5.87 8.17
N ASN A 67 -7.43 -5.68 9.45
CA ASN A 67 -6.89 -4.55 10.20
C ASN A 67 -5.35 -4.62 10.22
N ASP A 68 -4.71 -3.46 10.04
CA ASP A 68 -3.27 -3.29 9.97
C ASP A 68 -2.60 -3.94 8.74
N GLN A 69 -3.39 -4.44 7.78
CA GLN A 69 -2.85 -5.08 6.58
C GLN A 69 -2.08 -4.09 5.71
N VAL A 70 -0.99 -4.59 5.13
CA VAL A 70 -0.16 -3.84 4.19
C VAL A 70 -0.75 -3.96 2.80
N LEU A 71 -1.02 -2.81 2.18
CA LEU A 71 -1.37 -2.70 0.78
C LEU A 71 -0.22 -2.04 0.04
N TYR A 72 0.13 -2.60 -1.11
CA TYR A 72 1.22 -2.13 -1.94
C TYR A 72 0.68 -1.15 -2.96
N MET A 73 1.24 0.07 -2.95
CA MET A 73 0.89 1.15 -3.85
C MET A 73 1.97 1.28 -4.93
N VAL A 74 1.51 1.40 -6.18
CA VAL A 74 2.35 1.71 -7.34
C VAL A 74 1.75 2.88 -8.11
N LEU A 75 2.60 3.70 -8.73
CA LEU A 75 2.15 4.73 -9.67
C LEU A 75 2.36 4.28 -11.11
N ARG A 76 1.44 4.68 -11.96
CA ARG A 76 1.52 4.52 -13.41
C ARG A 76 2.53 5.52 -13.99
N LYS A 77 3.64 5.02 -14.53
CA LYS A 77 4.66 5.85 -15.18
C LYS A 77 4.25 6.04 -16.64
N GLY A 78 3.53 7.12 -16.95
CA GLY A 78 3.18 7.58 -18.31
C GLY A 78 3.06 6.50 -19.40
N GLY A 79 1.84 6.08 -19.72
CA GLY A 79 1.58 4.96 -20.65
C GLY A 79 0.61 3.95 -20.02
N ASP A 80 0.80 2.65 -20.25
CA ASP A 80 -0.04 1.57 -19.67
C ASP A 80 0.65 0.76 -18.55
N SER A 81 1.88 1.12 -18.17
CA SER A 81 2.67 0.33 -17.22
C SER A 81 2.75 0.97 -15.83
N TYR A 82 2.51 0.14 -14.80
CA TYR A 82 2.78 0.49 -13.41
C TYR A 82 4.27 0.42 -13.08
N GLU A 83 4.73 1.24 -12.14
CA GLU A 83 6.07 1.08 -11.57
C GLU A 83 6.21 -0.24 -10.80
N ASP A 84 7.45 -0.61 -10.52
CA ASP A 84 7.71 -1.80 -9.71
C ASP A 84 7.45 -1.57 -8.23
N VAL A 85 7.02 -2.63 -7.53
CA VAL A 85 6.85 -2.55 -6.07
C VAL A 85 8.24 -2.60 -5.47
N GLU A 86 8.81 -1.42 -5.29
CA GLU A 86 10.08 -1.27 -4.58
C GLU A 86 9.74 -0.99 -3.12
N ILE A 87 9.94 -1.97 -2.24
CA ILE A 87 9.87 -1.78 -0.79
C ILE A 87 11.29 -1.95 -0.27
N PRO A 88 11.94 -0.91 0.28
CA PRO A 88 13.25 -1.08 0.87
C PRO A 88 13.11 -2.06 2.04
N MET A 89 13.81 -3.20 1.93
CA MET A 89 14.01 -4.08 3.07
C MET A 89 14.87 -3.31 4.07
N TYR A 90 14.25 -2.73 5.09
CA TYR A 90 14.98 -2.20 6.22
C TYR A 90 15.61 -3.39 6.92
N THR A 91 16.89 -3.63 6.63
CA THR A 91 17.71 -4.52 7.45
C THR A 91 17.66 -3.93 8.85
N GLU A 92 17.08 -4.66 9.80
CA GLU A 92 17.25 -4.36 11.22
C GLU A 92 18.75 -4.13 11.44
N TYR A 93 19.11 -2.93 11.91
CA TYR A 93 20.48 -2.62 12.28
C TYR A 93 20.93 -3.67 13.30
N GLY A 94 21.99 -4.39 12.94
CA GLY A 94 22.44 -5.60 13.60
C GLY A 94 22.63 -5.46 15.10
N GLY A 95 22.08 -6.45 15.82
CA GLY A 95 22.66 -6.90 17.08
C GLY A 95 23.96 -7.65 16.80
N ASP A 96 25.01 -6.93 16.40
CA ASP A 96 26.38 -7.40 16.61
C ASP A 96 26.67 -7.30 18.11
N GLU A 97 26.14 -8.26 18.89
CA GLU A 97 26.69 -8.56 20.20
C GLU A 97 28.11 -9.08 19.97
N LYS A 98 29.06 -8.15 20.04
CA LYS A 98 30.48 -8.46 20.21
C LYS A 98 30.62 -9.31 21.47
N GLU A 99 30.59 -10.64 21.32
CA GLU A 99 31.07 -11.56 22.34
C GLU A 99 32.59 -11.37 22.45
N GLY A 100 32.97 -10.41 23.29
CA GLY A 100 34.33 -10.21 23.74
C GLY A 100 34.45 -10.67 25.18
N ARG A 101 34.88 -11.91 25.39
CA ARG A 101 35.98 -12.30 26.31
C ARG A 101 36.12 -13.81 26.42
#